data_AF-A0A927MBM9-F1
#
_entry.id   AF-A0A927MBM9-F1
#
_cell.length_a   1.000
_cell.length_b   1.000
_cell.length_c   1.000
_cell.angle_alpha   90.00
_cell.angle_beta   90.00
_cell.angle_gamma   90.00
#
_symmetry.space_group_name_H-M   'P 1'
#
loop_
_entity.id
_entity.type
_entity.pdbx_description
1 polymer ?
#
loop_
_entity_poly.entity_id
_entity_poly.type
_entity_poly.pdbx_seq_one_letter_code
_entity_poly.pdbx_strand_id
1 'polypeptide(L)'
;MSVLDDWTRQAIDELGLDPAVLDQRLILDVARDVAHGVTRPAAPLGTFLLGVLVGRGATLAEAADELTRLAREWPARDPGQ
;
A
#
# COMPACT_ATOMS: atom_id res chain seq x y z
N MET A 1 3.49 -17.36 13.01
CA MET A 1 3.63 -16.68 11.71
C MET A 1 2.44 -17.05 10.88
N SER A 2 1.89 -16.09 10.13
CA SER A 2 0.81 -16.34 9.17
C SER A 2 1.37 -16.83 7.84
N VAL A 3 0.53 -17.48 7.02
CA VAL A 3 0.88 -17.88 5.65
C VAL A 3 1.40 -16.69 4.83
N LEU A 4 0.88 -15.49 5.09
CA LEU A 4 1.34 -14.27 4.46
C LEU A 4 2.79 -13.93 4.87
N ASP A 5 3.09 -13.97 6.17
CA ASP A 5 4.44 -13.66 6.67
C ASP A 5 5.48 -14.63 6.11
N ASP A 6 5.14 -15.93 6.04
CA ASP A 6 6.04 -16.97 5.53
C ASP A 6 6.29 -16.79 4.03
N TRP A 7 5.23 -16.57 3.24
CA TRP A 7 5.36 -16.33 1.81
C TRP A 7 6.15 -15.05 1.51
N THR A 8 5.89 -13.96 2.23
CA THR A 8 6.59 -12.69 2.03
C THR A 8 8.08 -12.81 2.33
N ARG A 9 8.46 -13.51 3.41
CA ARG A 9 9.88 -13.79 3.70
C ARG A 9 10.54 -14.61 2.60
N GLN A 10 9.91 -15.71 2.20
CA GLN A 10 10.44 -16.56 1.13
C GLN A 10 10.62 -15.77 -0.18
N ALA A 11 9.66 -14.91 -0.54
CA ALA A 11 9.76 -14.08 -1.74
C ALA A 11 10.89 -13.05 -1.67
N ILE A 12 11.09 -12.39 -0.52
CA ILE A 12 12.20 -11.45 -0.29
C ILE A 12 13.54 -12.18 -0.46
N ASP A 13 13.68 -13.34 0.18
CA ASP A 13 14.90 -14.14 0.13
C ASP A 13 15.22 -14.61 -1.29
N GLU A 14 14.23 -15.15 -2.02
CA GLU A 14 14.39 -15.64 -3.40
C GLU A 14 14.73 -14.51 -4.39
N LEU A 15 14.21 -13.31 -4.15
CA LEU A 15 14.50 -12.13 -4.96
C LEU A 15 15.81 -11.42 -4.57
N GLY A 16 16.50 -11.88 -3.52
CA GLY A 16 17.75 -11.28 -3.03
C GLY A 16 17.56 -9.84 -2.51
N LEU A 17 16.39 -9.55 -1.96
CA LEU A 17 16.05 -8.22 -1.44
C LEU A 17 16.45 -8.08 0.04
N ASP A 18 16.72 -6.86 0.47
CA ASP A 18 16.88 -6.55 1.89
C ASP A 18 15.53 -6.76 2.61
N PRO A 19 15.44 -7.52 3.71
CA PRO A 19 14.23 -7.63 4.51
C PRO A 19 13.64 -6.29 4.97
N ALA A 20 14.46 -5.24 5.09
CA ALA A 20 14.03 -3.89 5.41
C ALA A 20 13.31 -3.18 4.24
N VAL A 21 13.31 -3.76 3.03
CA VAL A 21 12.62 -3.20 1.86
C VAL A 21 11.11 -3.12 2.04
N LEU A 22 10.55 -3.93 2.96
CA LEU A 22 9.12 -4.12 3.11
C LEU A 22 8.68 -3.91 4.56
N ASP A 23 7.94 -2.83 4.79
CA ASP A 23 7.09 -2.71 5.99
C ASP A 23 5.69 -3.27 5.67
N GLN A 24 5.49 -4.55 5.95
CA GLN A 24 4.25 -5.26 5.65
C GLN A 24 3.03 -4.58 6.29
N ARG A 25 3.16 -4.12 7.54
CA ARG A 25 2.04 -3.54 8.27
C ARG A 25 1.62 -2.23 7.62
N LEU A 26 2.57 -1.35 7.33
CA LEU A 26 2.30 -0.06 6.71
C LEU A 26 1.65 -0.24 5.32
N ILE A 27 2.18 -1.15 4.49
CA ILE A 27 1.62 -1.43 3.16
C ILE A 27 0.16 -1.93 3.26
N LEU A 28 -0.12 -2.85 4.19
CA LEU A 28 -1.47 -3.38 4.40
C LEU A 28 -2.42 -2.33 4.97
N ASP A 29 -1.95 -1.42 5.81
CA ASP A 29 -2.73 -0.31 6.34
C ASP A 29 -3.07 0.71 5.22
N VAL A 30 -2.13 1.04 4.32
CA VAL A 30 -2.42 1.86 3.13
C VAL A 30 -3.46 1.18 2.23
N ALA A 31 -3.29 -0.12 1.94
CA ALA A 31 -4.24 -0.87 1.13
C ALA A 31 -5.66 -0.83 1.74
N ARG A 32 -5.75 -0.98 3.07
CA ARG A 32 -7.01 -0.88 3.83
C ARG A 32 -7.62 0.52 3.70
N ASP A 33 -6.83 1.57 3.95
CA ASP A 33 -7.31 2.95 3.93
C ASP A 33 -7.81 3.34 2.54
N VAL A 34 -7.09 2.94 1.49
CA VAL A 34 -7.50 3.17 0.10
C VAL A 34 -8.76 2.38 -0.26
N ALA A 35 -8.87 1.11 0.15
CA ALA A 35 -10.07 0.30 -0.09
C ALA A 35 -11.32 0.87 0.60
N HIS A 36 -11.17 1.39 1.81
CA HIS A 36 -12.27 1.96 2.59
C HIS A 36 -12.63 3.38 2.14
N GLY A 37 -11.63 4.22 1.83
CA GLY A 37 -11.84 5.61 1.45
C GLY A 37 -12.33 5.80 0.02
N VAL A 38 -11.96 4.89 -0.90
CA VAL A 38 -12.27 5.02 -2.33
C VAL A 38 -13.24 3.92 -2.80
N THR A 39 -12.75 2.68 -2.90
CA THR A 39 -13.51 1.48 -3.24
C THR A 39 -12.60 0.25 -3.11
N ARG A 40 -13.16 -0.96 -2.94
CA ARG A 40 -12.36 -2.19 -2.77
C ARG A 40 -11.31 -2.41 -3.89
N PRO A 41 -11.62 -2.21 -5.18
CA PRO A 41 -10.62 -2.30 -6.26
C PRO A 41 -9.46 -1.30 -6.16
N ALA A 42 -9.57 -0.24 -5.36
CA ALA A 42 -8.52 0.77 -5.24
C ALA A 42 -7.32 0.26 -4.40
N ALA A 43 -7.49 -0.73 -3.53
CA ALA A 43 -6.38 -1.28 -2.73
C ALA A 43 -5.13 -1.66 -3.55
N PRO A 44 -5.21 -2.56 -4.56
CA PRO A 44 -4.05 -2.93 -5.36
C PRO A 44 -3.49 -1.77 -6.19
N LEU A 45 -4.33 -0.81 -6.58
CA LEU A 45 -3.87 0.39 -7.31
C LEU A 45 -3.09 1.33 -6.37
N GLY A 46 -3.57 1.50 -5.14
CA GLY A 46 -2.91 2.28 -4.11
C GLY A 46 -1.53 1.73 -3.75
N THR A 47 -1.41 0.41 -3.55
CA THR A 47 -0.11 -0.21 -3.26
C THR A 47 0.86 -0.20 -4.44
N PHE A 48 0.35 -0.27 -5.68
CA PHE A 48 1.19 -0.04 -6.86
C PHE A 48 1.74 1.40 -6.89
N LEU A 49 0.88 2.40 -6.68
CA LEU A 49 1.29 3.80 -6.63
C LEU A 49 2.25 4.10 -5.46
N LEU A 50 2.08 3.43 -4.32
CA LEU A 50 3.00 3.49 -3.18
C LEU A 50 4.42 3.10 -3.64
N GLY A 51 4.55 1.97 -4.34
CA GLY A 51 5.82 1.53 -4.91
C GLY A 51 6.39 2.51 -5.94
N VAL A 52 5.53 3.12 -6.78
CA VAL A 52 5.97 4.14 -7.75
C VAL A 52 6.52 5.39 -7.07
N LEU A 53 5.90 5.88 -5.99
CA LEU A 53 6.37 7.04 -5.23
C LEU A 53 7.71 6.75 -4.55
N VAL A 54 7.84 5.56 -3.93
CA VAL A 54 9.11 5.12 -3.35
C VAL A 54 10.20 5.03 -4.42
N GLY A 55 9.89 4.46 -5.59
CA GLY A 55 10.82 4.42 -6.73
C GLY A 55 11.21 5.78 -7.30
N ARG A 56 10.44 6.84 -6.99
CA ARG A 56 10.76 8.24 -7.34
C ARG A 56 11.56 8.96 -6.25
N GLY A 57 11.91 8.29 -5.16
CA GLY A 57 12.76 8.81 -4.09
C GLY A 57 12.02 9.26 -2.82
N ALA A 58 10.69 9.10 -2.75
CA ALA A 58 9.97 9.30 -1.50
C ALA A 58 10.31 8.17 -0.50
N THR A 59 10.32 8.47 0.79
CA THR A 59 10.31 7.41 1.80
C THR A 59 8.98 6.66 1.78
N LEU A 60 8.98 5.42 2.26
CA LEU A 60 7.75 4.62 2.37
C LEU A 60 6.69 5.33 3.25
N ALA A 61 7.12 5.99 4.32
CA ALA A 61 6.24 6.75 5.21
C ALA A 61 5.60 7.96 4.51
N GLU A 62 6.39 8.79 3.80
CA GLU A 62 5.86 9.94 3.04
C GLU A 62 4.86 9.50 1.96
N ALA A 63 5.17 8.43 1.24
CA ALA A 63 4.31 7.90 0.20
C ALA A 63 3.01 7.30 0.78
N ALA A 64 3.09 6.63 1.94
CA ALA A 64 1.94 6.11 2.65
C ALA A 64 1.03 7.22 3.16
N ASP A 65 1.60 8.24 3.81
CA ASP A 65 0.85 9.40 4.32
C ASP A 65 0.09 10.12 3.20
N GLU A 66 0.74 10.36 2.06
CA GLU A 66 0.11 11.03 0.93
C GLU A 66 -1.04 10.21 0.33
N LEU A 67 -0.86 8.90 0.15
CA LEU A 67 -1.92 8.03 -0.39
C LEU A 67 -3.10 7.88 0.58
N THR A 68 -2.83 7.73 1.88
CA THR A 68 -3.87 7.69 2.89
C THR A 68 -4.63 9.02 2.97
N ARG A 69 -3.93 10.16 2.84
CA ARG A 69 -4.55 11.49 2.78
C ARG A 69 -5.47 11.61 1.57
N LEU A 70 -4.99 11.25 0.37
CA LEU A 70 -5.78 11.27 -0.86
C LEU A 70 -7.02 10.36 -0.79
N ALA A 71 -6.89 9.18 -0.17
CA ALA A 71 -8.01 8.26 0.02
C ALA A 71 -9.07 8.83 0.99
N ARG A 72 -8.66 9.52 2.05
CA ARG A 72 -9.57 10.14 3.04
C ARG A 72 -10.29 11.36 2.49
N GLU A 73 -9.61 12.14 1.65
CA GLU A 73 -10.17 13.32 1.00
C GLU A 73 -10.98 12.99 -0.26
N TRP A 74 -10.97 11.73 -0.70
CA TRP A 74 -11.74 11.31 -1.85
C TRP A 74 -13.23 11.59 -1.58
N PRO A 75 -13.89 12.41 -2.41
CA PRO A 75 -15.28 12.72 -2.20
C PRO A 75 -16.07 11.42 -2.25
N ALA A 76 -16.80 11.11 -1.18
CA ALA A 76 -17.77 10.03 -1.17
C ALA A 76 -18.72 10.30 -2.33
N ARG A 77 -18.48 9.63 -3.46
CA ARG A 77 -19.25 9.85 -4.67
C ARG A 77 -20.66 9.36 -4.32
N ASP A 78 -21.60 10.31 -4.25
CA ASP A 78 -23.01 9.98 -4.12
C ASP A 78 -23.34 8.97 -5.24
N PRO A 79 -23.94 7.80 -4.96
CA PRO A 79 -24.14 6.75 -5.97
C PRO A 79 -25.16 7.11 -7.07
N GLY A 80 -25.39 8.39 -7.34
CA GLY A 80 -26.48 8.93 -8.16
C GLY A 80 -26.05 9.88 -9.29
N GLN A 81 -24.86 9.71 -9.88
CA GLN A 81 -24.55 10.27 -11.21
C GLN A 81 -24.20 9.17 -12.20
#